data_AF-A0A2S4KLU8-F1
#
_entry.id   AF-A0A2S4KLU8-F1
#
_cell.length_a   1.000
_cell.length_b   1.000
_cell.length_c   1.000
_cell.angle_alpha   90.00
_cell.angle_beta   90.00
_cell.angle_gamma   90.00
#
_symmetry.space_group_name_H-M   'P 1'
#
loop_
_entity.id
_entity.type
_entity.pdbx_description
1 polymer ?
#
loop_
_entity_poly.entity_id
_entity_poly.type
_entity_poly.pdbx_seq_one_letter_code
_entity_poly.pdbx_strand_id
1 'polypeptide(L)'
;MASTTAQTHGDSKRKLILNAFVESCSGHQSPGLWQHPRDRSFLFNSVSHQVELAKLLEGAKFHGIFIADVLDSHRELPQDAPKITNYLTGNLGYTEQPKHDERYAIAEEYVNVAYKLCYTDPSLVRTIDHVGKYYTVPGPHIYQPSPQRTPVIMQARTSSSGKSFAAKHAETVFVAGHIPSTVAKSQFGRDPSSIKFLALLCPIIGKT
;
A
#
# COMPACT_ATOMS: atom_id res chain seq x y z
N MET A 1 -4.25 -44.05 -1.10
CA MET A 1 -3.27 -42.99 -1.42
C MET A 1 -3.82 -42.20 -2.60
N ALA A 2 -4.33 -40.99 -2.37
CA ALA A 2 -4.87 -40.15 -3.43
C ALA A 2 -3.72 -39.39 -4.09
N SER A 3 -3.54 -39.62 -5.39
CA SER A 3 -2.56 -38.95 -6.23
C SER A 3 -3.04 -37.53 -6.51
N THR A 4 -2.39 -36.53 -5.89
CA THR A 4 -2.63 -35.12 -6.19
C THR A 4 -1.96 -34.81 -7.52
N THR A 5 -2.74 -34.77 -8.60
CA THR A 5 -2.27 -34.36 -9.92
C THR A 5 -2.02 -32.84 -9.89
N ALA A 6 -0.75 -32.43 -9.89
CA ALA A 6 -0.37 -31.04 -10.09
C ALA A 6 -0.80 -30.62 -11.50
N GLN A 7 -1.75 -29.69 -11.60
CA GLN A 7 -2.12 -29.08 -12.88
C GLN A 7 -0.90 -28.36 -13.45
N THR A 8 -0.43 -28.84 -14.60
CA THR A 8 0.61 -28.18 -15.39
C THR A 8 -0.02 -26.96 -16.08
N HIS A 9 0.18 -25.78 -15.50
CA HIS A 9 -0.15 -24.53 -16.19
C HIS A 9 0.73 -24.41 -17.44
N GLY A 10 0.11 -24.45 -18.62
CA GLY A 10 0.78 -24.26 -19.90
C GLY A 10 1.63 -22.98 -19.93
N ASP A 11 2.74 -23.07 -20.64
CA ASP A 11 3.86 -22.11 -20.71
C ASP A 11 3.50 -20.80 -21.43
N SER A 12 2.51 -20.07 -20.89
CA SER A 12 2.22 -18.69 -21.26
C SER A 12 3.23 -17.80 -20.53
N LYS A 13 4.12 -17.12 -21.26
CA LYS A 13 5.08 -16.16 -20.70
C LYS A 13 4.38 -15.18 -19.77
N ARG A 14 4.65 -15.28 -18.45
CA ARG A 14 4.10 -14.37 -17.44
C ARG A 14 4.59 -12.95 -17.72
N LYS A 15 3.65 -12.01 -17.88
CA LYS A 15 3.96 -10.59 -18.06
C LYS A 15 4.32 -9.97 -16.70
N LEU A 16 5.33 -9.10 -16.69
CA LEU A 16 5.69 -8.32 -15.51
C LEU A 16 4.67 -7.21 -15.29
N ILE A 17 4.28 -7.00 -14.03
CA ILE A 17 3.54 -5.83 -13.59
C ILE A 17 4.57 -4.75 -13.27
N LEU A 18 4.45 -3.60 -13.94
CA LEU A 18 5.37 -2.47 -13.78
C LEU A 18 4.61 -1.27 -13.24
N ASN A 19 4.99 -0.82 -12.06
CA ASN A 19 4.48 0.39 -11.45
C ASN A 19 5.61 1.40 -11.27
N ALA A 20 5.32 2.68 -11.49
CA ALA A 20 6.22 3.76 -11.10
C ALA A 20 6.09 3.97 -9.59
N PHE A 21 7.21 4.05 -8.88
CA PHE A 21 7.22 4.31 -7.44
C PHE A 21 7.62 5.76 -7.16
N VAL A 22 6.68 6.55 -6.68
CA VAL A 22 6.84 7.99 -6.47
C VAL A 22 6.40 8.37 -5.07
N GLU A 23 6.79 9.55 -4.62
CA GLU A 23 6.32 10.17 -3.38
C GLU A 23 6.18 11.67 -3.65
N SER A 24 5.25 12.33 -2.98
CA SER A 24 5.02 13.78 -3.12
C SER A 24 6.05 14.61 -2.34
N CYS A 25 7.34 14.34 -2.58
CA CYS A 25 8.46 15.03 -1.93
C CYS A 25 9.66 15.18 -2.87
N SER A 26 10.58 16.08 -2.53
CA SER A 26 11.91 16.14 -3.16
C SER A 26 12.85 15.14 -2.48
N GLY A 27 13.28 14.10 -3.20
CA GLY A 27 14.28 13.14 -2.70
C GLY A 27 13.71 11.94 -1.94
N HIS A 28 12.90 11.12 -2.62
CA HIS A 28 12.30 9.88 -2.11
C HIS A 28 13.35 8.76 -1.86
N GLN A 29 13.66 7.93 -2.86
CA GLN A 29 14.59 6.78 -2.70
C GLN A 29 16.06 7.11 -3.00
N SER A 30 16.36 8.32 -3.45
CA SER A 30 17.72 8.73 -3.83
C SER A 30 18.07 10.08 -3.22
N PRO A 31 18.39 10.12 -1.91
CA PRO A 31 18.75 11.35 -1.22
C PRO A 31 19.90 12.09 -1.93
N GLY A 32 19.78 13.42 -2.02
CA GLY A 32 20.77 14.28 -2.69
C GLY A 32 20.63 14.39 -4.21
N LEU A 33 19.95 13.44 -4.88
CA LEU A 33 19.81 13.47 -6.35
C LEU A 33 19.01 14.66 -6.86
N TRP A 34 18.21 15.29 -6.00
CA TRP A 34 17.51 16.55 -6.28
C TRP A 34 18.43 17.70 -6.70
N GLN A 35 19.73 17.63 -6.38
CA GLN A 35 20.73 18.60 -6.82
C GLN A 35 21.23 18.39 -8.25
N HIS A 36 20.95 17.23 -8.85
CA HIS A 36 21.43 16.91 -10.19
C HIS A 36 20.74 17.80 -11.24
N PRO A 37 21.45 18.38 -12.23
CA PRO A 37 20.87 19.38 -13.15
C PRO A 37 19.68 18.90 -13.99
N ARG A 38 19.55 17.58 -14.18
CA ARG A 38 18.43 16.95 -14.89
C ARG A 38 17.28 16.50 -13.97
N ASP A 39 17.46 16.59 -12.67
CA ASP A 39 16.42 16.22 -11.72
C ASP A 39 15.29 17.27 -11.76
N ARG A 40 14.05 16.79 -11.67
CA ARG A 40 12.84 17.62 -11.63
C ARG A 40 11.95 17.28 -10.43
N SER A 41 12.46 16.50 -9.46
CA SER A 41 11.69 16.01 -8.32
C SER A 41 11.18 17.14 -7.42
N PHE A 42 11.83 18.31 -7.42
CA PHE A 42 11.35 19.52 -6.74
C PHE A 42 10.00 20.05 -7.28
N LEU A 43 9.54 19.59 -8.44
CA LEU A 43 8.22 19.91 -9.01
C LEU A 43 7.10 18.99 -8.49
N PHE A 44 7.34 18.22 -7.42
CA PHE A 44 6.38 17.25 -6.88
C PHE A 44 4.98 17.83 -6.60
N ASN A 45 4.90 19.12 -6.28
CA ASN A 45 3.66 19.86 -6.00
C ASN A 45 2.97 20.47 -7.24
N SER A 46 3.52 20.26 -8.45
CA SER A 46 2.97 20.79 -9.69
C SER A 46 2.00 19.81 -10.34
N VAL A 47 0.74 20.22 -10.51
CA VAL A 47 -0.28 19.42 -11.22
C VAL A 47 0.17 19.12 -12.65
N SER A 48 0.71 20.11 -13.36
CA SER A 48 1.20 19.91 -14.73
C SER A 48 2.31 18.85 -14.80
N HIS A 49 3.22 18.85 -13.83
CA HIS A 49 4.27 17.84 -13.73
C HIS A 49 3.71 16.43 -13.50
N GLN A 50 2.73 16.28 -12.61
CA GLN A 50 2.08 15.00 -12.35
C GLN A 50 1.31 14.49 -13.57
N VAL A 51 0.66 15.38 -14.32
CA VAL A 51 -0.03 15.04 -15.58
C VAL A 51 0.96 14.61 -16.67
N GLU A 52 2.09 15.31 -16.82
CA GLU A 52 3.17 14.91 -17.74
C GLU A 52 3.70 13.51 -17.41
N LEU A 53 3.95 13.24 -16.14
CA LEU A 53 4.41 11.93 -15.67
C LEU A 53 3.39 10.83 -15.97
N ALA A 54 2.11 11.07 -15.67
CA ALA A 54 1.05 10.10 -15.94
C ALA A 54 0.95 9.73 -17.43
N LYS A 55 0.99 10.73 -18.32
CA LYS A 55 0.98 10.52 -19.78
C LYS A 55 2.20 9.74 -20.27
N LEU A 56 3.39 10.05 -19.74
CA LEU A 56 4.62 9.33 -20.08
C LEU A 56 4.51 7.84 -19.72
N LEU A 57 4.04 7.55 -18.49
CA LEU A 57 3.91 6.19 -17.98
C LEU A 57 2.83 5.40 -18.72
N GLU A 58 1.71 6.03 -19.06
CA GLU A 58 0.65 5.44 -19.88
C GLU A 58 1.16 5.10 -21.30
N GLY A 59 1.89 6.03 -21.93
CA GLY A 59 2.54 5.80 -23.23
C GLY A 59 3.53 4.64 -23.19
N ALA A 60 4.27 4.51 -22.08
CA ALA A 60 5.23 3.45 -21.81
C ALA A 60 4.60 2.13 -21.30
N LYS A 61 3.27 2.05 -21.18
CA LYS A 61 2.52 0.84 -20.76
C LYS A 61 2.81 0.38 -19.32
N PHE A 62 3.08 1.31 -18.42
CA PHE A 62 3.07 1.03 -16.99
C PHE A 62 1.64 0.68 -16.54
N HIS A 63 1.52 -0.19 -15.53
CA HIS A 63 0.25 -0.65 -14.99
C HIS A 63 -0.36 0.33 -13.98
N GLY A 64 0.49 1.12 -13.33
CA GLY A 64 0.03 2.12 -12.36
C GLY A 64 1.16 2.97 -11.80
N ILE A 65 0.75 3.93 -10.98
CA ILE A 65 1.63 4.78 -10.17
C ILE A 65 1.37 4.44 -8.71
N PHE A 66 2.41 4.01 -8.00
CA PHE A 66 2.36 3.78 -6.58
C PHE A 66 2.95 5.01 -5.87
N ILE A 67 2.08 5.78 -5.21
CA ILE A 67 2.43 7.01 -4.50
C ILE A 67 2.62 6.66 -3.02
N ALA A 68 3.86 6.70 -2.55
CA ALA A 68 4.20 6.58 -1.14
C ALA A 68 3.78 7.85 -0.37
N ASP A 69 3.60 7.70 0.94
CA ASP A 69 3.33 8.83 1.81
C ASP A 69 3.84 8.57 3.23
N VAL A 70 4.22 9.66 3.90
CA VAL A 70 4.58 9.70 5.32
C VAL A 70 4.00 10.97 5.93
N LEU A 71 3.34 10.84 7.08
CA LEU A 71 2.84 11.99 7.84
C LEU A 71 3.87 12.53 8.84
N ASP A 72 5.01 11.84 9.00
CA ASP A 72 6.08 12.24 9.90
C ASP A 72 7.21 12.91 9.14
N SER A 73 7.88 13.87 9.78
CA SER A 73 9.19 14.32 9.31
C SER A 73 10.26 13.37 9.83
N HIS A 74 11.23 12.97 9.02
CA HIS A 74 12.43 12.25 9.45
C HIS A 74 13.37 13.15 10.28
N ARG A 75 12.84 13.75 11.34
CA ARG A 75 13.53 14.66 12.23
C ARG A 75 13.56 14.03 13.62
N GLU A 76 14.76 13.84 14.14
CA GLU A 76 14.93 13.47 15.54
C GLU A 76 14.45 14.62 16.44
N LEU A 77 13.68 14.29 17.46
CA LEU A 77 13.25 15.27 18.45
C LEU A 77 14.45 15.69 19.30
N PRO A 78 14.58 16.99 19.64
CA PRO A 78 15.51 17.43 20.67
C PRO A 78 15.32 16.66 21.97
N GLN A 79 16.40 16.44 22.73
CA GLN A 79 16.39 15.65 23.97
C GLN A 79 15.42 16.21 25.04
N ASP A 80 15.12 17.50 24.98
CA ASP A 80 14.25 18.27 25.88
C ASP A 80 12.79 18.40 25.40
N ALA A 81 12.44 17.74 24.28
CA ALA A 81 11.08 17.75 23.77
C ALA A 81 10.08 17.15 24.80
N PRO A 82 8.79 17.56 24.76
CA PRO A 82 7.73 16.91 25.54
C PRO A 82 7.76 15.39 25.36
N LYS A 83 7.22 14.63 26.34
CA LYS A 83 7.11 13.16 26.28
C LYS A 83 6.16 12.70 25.17
N ILE A 84 6.55 12.92 23.92
CA ILE A 84 5.88 12.49 22.71
C ILE A 84 6.88 11.57 22.01
N THR A 85 6.41 10.39 21.61
CA THR A 85 7.29 9.35 21.04
C THR A 85 7.95 9.76 19.74
N ASN A 86 7.29 10.59 18.91
CA ASN A 86 7.80 11.20 17.68
C ASN A 86 6.90 12.36 17.21
N TYR A 87 7.35 13.15 16.22
CA TYR A 87 6.61 14.31 15.71
C TYR A 87 5.20 13.95 15.23
N LEU A 88 5.04 12.88 14.46
CA LEU A 88 3.73 12.42 13.98
C LEU A 88 2.72 12.20 15.11
N THR A 89 3.13 11.54 16.19
CA THR A 89 2.27 11.23 17.33
C THR A 89 1.72 12.54 17.93
N GLY A 90 2.59 13.53 18.13
CA GLY A 90 2.20 14.84 18.63
C GLY A 90 1.29 15.62 17.67
N ASN A 91 1.62 15.61 16.37
CA ASN A 91 0.84 16.30 15.34
C ASN A 91 -0.60 15.76 15.20
N LEU A 92 -0.79 14.46 15.49
CA LEU A 92 -2.11 13.83 15.50
C LEU A 92 -2.83 13.93 16.86
N GLY A 93 -2.26 14.66 17.82
CA GLY A 93 -2.86 14.86 19.15
C GLY A 93 -2.69 13.66 20.10
N TYR A 94 -1.81 12.72 19.78
CA TYR A 94 -1.48 11.60 20.66
C TYR A 94 -0.25 11.93 21.52
N THR A 95 -0.20 11.36 22.72
CA THR A 95 0.97 11.44 23.59
C THR A 95 1.95 10.29 23.32
N GLU A 96 1.44 9.13 22.92
CA GLU A 96 2.25 7.94 22.67
C GLU A 96 1.79 7.21 21.40
N GLN A 97 2.75 6.58 20.72
CA GLN A 97 2.43 5.77 19.57
C GLN A 97 1.83 4.42 20.03
N PRO A 98 0.72 3.96 19.42
CA PRO A 98 0.24 2.60 19.67
C PRO A 98 1.32 1.56 19.38
N LYS A 99 1.37 0.52 20.21
CA LYS A 99 2.37 -0.55 20.08
C LYS A 99 2.32 -1.18 18.70
N HIS A 100 3.45 -1.68 18.22
CA HIS A 100 3.60 -2.16 16.83
C HIS A 100 2.45 -3.07 16.37
N ASP A 101 2.10 -4.09 17.16
CA ASP A 101 1.05 -5.06 16.82
C ASP A 101 -0.36 -4.53 17.03
N GLU A 102 -0.56 -3.64 18.00
CA GLU A 102 -1.83 -2.97 18.19
C GLU A 102 -2.21 -2.12 16.98
N ARG A 103 -1.24 -1.50 16.30
CA ARG A 103 -1.50 -0.80 15.02
C ARG A 103 -2.11 -1.73 13.97
N TYR A 104 -1.71 -3.01 13.94
CA TYR A 104 -2.31 -4.00 13.04
C TYR A 104 -3.70 -4.45 13.50
N ALA A 105 -3.97 -4.51 14.81
CA ALA A 105 -5.32 -4.77 15.33
C ALA A 105 -6.28 -3.62 14.98
N ILE A 106 -5.82 -2.37 15.07
CA ILE A 106 -6.57 -1.18 14.62
C ILE A 106 -6.83 -1.26 13.11
N ALA A 107 -5.79 -1.54 12.31
CA ALA A 107 -5.93 -1.66 10.85
C ALA A 107 -6.87 -2.80 10.43
N GLU A 108 -6.85 -3.92 11.16
CA GLU A 108 -7.77 -5.05 10.94
C GLU A 108 -9.22 -4.62 11.12
N GLU A 109 -9.54 -3.94 12.21
CA GLU A 109 -10.90 -3.44 12.44
C GLU A 109 -11.29 -2.39 11.39
N TYR A 110 -10.37 -1.48 11.04
CA TYR A 110 -10.59 -0.46 10.01
C TYR A 110 -10.97 -1.07 8.65
N VAL A 111 -10.21 -2.05 8.18
CA VAL A 111 -10.47 -2.73 6.90
C VAL A 111 -11.79 -3.50 6.95
N ASN A 112 -12.11 -4.14 8.08
CA ASN A 112 -13.39 -4.82 8.26
C ASN A 112 -14.58 -3.85 8.22
N VAL A 113 -14.45 -2.64 8.79
CA VAL A 113 -15.45 -1.57 8.64
C VAL A 113 -15.59 -1.15 7.18
N ALA A 114 -14.48 -0.92 6.49
CA ALA A 114 -14.49 -0.52 5.09
C ALA A 114 -15.19 -1.54 4.18
N TYR A 115 -14.94 -2.85 4.39
CA TYR A 115 -15.61 -3.91 3.63
C TYR A 115 -17.12 -3.93 3.84
N LYS A 116 -17.61 -3.66 5.05
CA LYS A 116 -19.05 -3.65 5.35
C LYS A 116 -19.79 -2.51 4.65
N LEU A 117 -19.10 -1.42 4.30
CA LEU A 117 -19.70 -0.22 3.72
C LEU A 117 -20.06 -0.36 2.22
N CYS A 118 -19.66 -1.41 1.51
CA CYS A 118 -19.89 -1.50 0.06
C CYS A 118 -21.23 -2.19 -0.33
N TYR A 119 -22.20 -1.49 -0.94
CA TYR A 119 -23.53 -2.05 -1.36
C TYR A 119 -24.06 -1.62 -2.73
N THR A 120 -24.48 -2.57 -3.59
CA THR A 120 -24.92 -2.38 -5.01
C THR A 120 -26.30 -1.79 -5.22
N ASP A 121 -27.26 -2.15 -4.40
CA ASP A 121 -28.68 -1.97 -4.69
C ASP A 121 -29.26 -0.93 -3.72
N PRO A 122 -29.88 0.16 -4.21
CA PRO A 122 -30.53 1.16 -3.37
C PRO A 122 -31.56 0.58 -2.38
N SER A 123 -32.25 -0.51 -2.76
CA SER A 123 -33.19 -1.22 -1.88
C SER A 123 -32.51 -2.03 -0.77
N LEU A 124 -31.19 -2.22 -0.89
CA LEU A 124 -30.34 -2.96 0.04
C LEU A 124 -29.43 -2.02 0.86
N VAL A 125 -29.62 -0.69 0.78
CA VAL A 125 -28.91 0.27 1.63
C VAL A 125 -29.32 0.02 3.08
N ARG A 126 -28.32 -0.31 3.91
CA ARG A 126 -28.50 -0.64 5.31
C ARG A 126 -27.35 -0.10 6.14
N THR A 127 -27.65 0.13 7.41
CA THR A 127 -26.62 0.31 8.42
C THR A 127 -25.72 -0.93 8.48
N ILE A 128 -24.48 -0.70 8.86
CA ILE A 128 -23.53 -1.78 9.16
C ILE A 128 -23.48 -2.07 10.66
N ASP A 129 -24.02 -1.16 11.48
CA ASP A 129 -24.14 -1.21 12.94
C ASP A 129 -22.87 -1.76 13.60
N HIS A 130 -21.71 -1.28 13.14
CA HIS A 130 -20.44 -1.78 13.62
C HIS A 130 -20.12 -1.17 14.97
N VAL A 131 -19.96 -2.02 15.97
CA VAL A 131 -19.40 -1.68 17.28
C VAL A 131 -18.22 -2.60 17.51
N GLY A 132 -17.01 -2.05 17.42
CA GLY A 132 -15.75 -2.76 17.64
C GLY A 132 -14.96 -2.15 18.80
N LYS A 133 -13.71 -2.57 18.96
CA LYS A 133 -12.83 -2.05 20.03
C LYS A 133 -12.35 -0.63 19.69
N TYR A 134 -12.15 -0.34 18.41
CA TYR A 134 -11.53 0.90 17.92
C TYR A 134 -12.51 1.82 17.21
N TYR A 135 -13.56 1.28 16.60
CA TYR A 135 -14.51 2.03 15.78
C TYR A 135 -15.95 1.70 16.15
N THR A 136 -16.79 2.73 16.16
CA THR A 136 -18.25 2.63 16.20
C THR A 136 -18.81 3.35 14.99
N VAL A 137 -19.37 2.61 14.04
CA VAL A 137 -19.82 3.13 12.74
C VAL A 137 -21.20 2.58 12.41
N PRO A 138 -22.26 3.40 12.53
CA PRO A 138 -23.61 2.98 12.16
C PRO A 138 -23.76 2.69 10.66
N GLY A 139 -23.15 3.51 9.79
CA GLY A 139 -23.46 3.51 8.35
C GLY A 139 -24.80 4.21 8.04
N PRO A 140 -25.34 4.10 6.81
CA PRO A 140 -24.78 3.41 5.65
C PRO A 140 -23.59 4.16 5.03
N HIS A 141 -22.99 3.59 3.99
CA HIS A 141 -22.02 4.32 3.18
C HIS A 141 -22.70 5.43 2.38
N ILE A 142 -22.06 6.60 2.31
CA ILE A 142 -22.63 7.79 1.67
C ILE A 142 -22.44 7.82 0.15
N TYR A 143 -21.73 6.85 -0.42
CA TYR A 143 -21.46 6.75 -1.85
C TYR A 143 -22.09 5.49 -2.44
N GLN A 144 -22.62 5.61 -3.66
CA GLN A 144 -22.96 4.47 -4.50
C GLN A 144 -21.69 3.66 -4.83
N PRO A 145 -21.80 2.36 -5.12
CA PRO A 145 -20.61 1.57 -5.45
C PRO A 145 -19.89 2.03 -6.69
N SER A 146 -18.57 2.07 -6.57
CA SER A 146 -17.68 2.15 -7.72
C SER A 146 -17.59 0.78 -8.44
N PRO A 147 -17.07 0.74 -9.67
CA PRO A 147 -16.85 -0.51 -10.40
C PRO A 147 -16.03 -1.55 -9.62
N GLN A 148 -15.05 -1.09 -8.82
CA GLN A 148 -14.20 -1.98 -8.01
C GLN A 148 -14.77 -2.22 -6.61
N ARG A 149 -15.65 -1.34 -6.11
CA ARG A 149 -16.10 -1.27 -4.71
C ARG A 149 -14.92 -1.03 -3.77
N THR A 150 -14.19 -2.08 -3.49
CA THR A 150 -12.95 -2.05 -2.74
C THR A 150 -11.81 -1.72 -3.71
N PRO A 151 -11.01 -0.68 -3.44
CA PRO A 151 -9.82 -0.41 -4.24
C PRO A 151 -8.83 -1.57 -4.10
N VAL A 152 -7.90 -1.70 -5.06
CA VAL A 152 -6.83 -2.70 -4.97
C VAL A 152 -6.06 -2.52 -3.67
N ILE A 153 -5.99 -3.56 -2.85
CA ILE A 153 -5.33 -3.51 -1.55
C ILE A 153 -3.85 -3.82 -1.72
N MET A 154 -3.01 -2.80 -1.49
CA MET A 154 -1.57 -2.93 -1.48
C MET A 154 -1.00 -2.84 -0.05
N GLN A 155 -0.03 -3.69 0.28
CA GLN A 155 0.63 -3.72 1.59
C GLN A 155 2.15 -3.81 1.43
N ALA A 156 2.92 -3.08 2.26
CA ALA A 156 4.36 -2.89 2.05
C ALA A 156 5.27 -3.29 3.23
N ARG A 157 4.78 -4.00 4.26
CA ARG A 157 5.57 -4.32 5.47
C ARG A 157 5.96 -5.79 5.61
N THR A 158 7.15 -5.99 6.16
CA THR A 158 7.82 -7.27 6.30
C THR A 158 7.79 -7.86 7.73
N SER A 159 7.22 -7.16 8.71
CA SER A 159 7.07 -7.67 10.08
C SER A 159 6.14 -8.88 10.12
N SER A 160 6.20 -9.72 11.17
CA SER A 160 5.36 -10.91 11.31
C SER A 160 3.86 -10.58 11.22
N SER A 161 3.42 -9.60 12.00
CA SER A 161 2.05 -9.08 11.99
C SER A 161 1.69 -8.47 10.63
N GLY A 162 2.63 -7.78 9.98
CA GLY A 162 2.44 -7.22 8.65
C GLY A 162 2.27 -8.27 7.55
N LYS A 163 3.08 -9.33 7.58
CA LYS A 163 2.97 -10.46 6.66
C LYS A 163 1.65 -11.20 6.84
N SER A 164 1.21 -11.40 8.08
CA SER A 164 -0.08 -12.03 8.37
C SER A 164 -1.25 -11.18 7.88
N PHE A 165 -1.22 -9.87 8.14
CA PHE A 165 -2.21 -8.92 7.63
C PHE A 165 -2.25 -8.89 6.11
N ALA A 166 -1.08 -8.84 5.45
CA ALA A 166 -0.97 -8.88 3.99
C ALA A 166 -1.51 -10.19 3.41
N ALA A 167 -1.19 -11.34 4.02
CA ALA A 167 -1.72 -12.63 3.60
C ALA A 167 -3.26 -12.67 3.67
N LYS A 168 -3.85 -12.00 4.66
CA LYS A 168 -5.30 -11.93 4.82
C LYS A 168 -5.97 -10.99 3.81
N HIS A 169 -5.44 -9.79 3.59
CA HIS A 169 -6.14 -8.72 2.88
C HIS A 169 -5.52 -8.28 1.55
N ALA A 170 -4.21 -8.38 1.39
CA ALA A 170 -3.54 -7.77 0.24
C ALA A 170 -3.84 -8.52 -1.06
N GLU A 171 -4.03 -7.76 -2.13
CA GLU A 171 -3.99 -8.25 -3.51
C GLU A 171 -2.60 -8.01 -4.11
N THR A 172 -1.88 -7.00 -3.61
CA THR A 172 -0.50 -6.73 -3.97
C THR A 172 0.37 -6.49 -2.73
N VAL A 173 1.55 -7.10 -2.70
CA VAL A 173 2.54 -6.89 -1.65
C VAL A 173 3.79 -6.25 -2.25
N PHE A 174 4.12 -5.05 -1.78
CA PHE A 174 5.37 -4.39 -2.10
C PHE A 174 6.49 -4.91 -1.19
N VAL A 175 7.58 -5.38 -1.79
CA VAL A 175 8.74 -5.92 -1.07
C VAL A 175 9.97 -5.06 -1.33
N ALA A 176 10.48 -4.45 -0.27
CA ALA A 176 11.78 -3.80 -0.26
C ALA A 176 12.86 -4.86 -0.08
N GLY A 177 13.39 -5.40 -1.19
CA GLY A 177 14.48 -6.37 -1.18
C GLY A 177 14.47 -7.31 -2.37
N HIS A 178 15.67 -7.65 -2.88
CA HIS A 178 15.86 -8.52 -4.05
C HIS A 178 15.77 -10.02 -3.73
N ILE A 179 15.23 -10.42 -2.58
CA ILE A 179 15.27 -11.81 -2.11
C ILE A 179 13.90 -12.49 -2.34
N PRO A 180 13.81 -13.47 -3.27
CA PRO A 180 12.55 -14.14 -3.62
C PRO A 180 11.87 -14.93 -2.48
N SER A 181 12.59 -15.24 -1.39
CA SER A 181 12.10 -16.13 -0.32
C SER A 181 11.06 -15.52 0.61
N THR A 182 10.72 -14.23 0.44
CA THR A 182 9.75 -13.52 1.30
C THR A 182 8.30 -13.62 0.79
N VAL A 183 8.05 -14.42 -0.25
CA VAL A 183 6.76 -14.53 -0.95
C VAL A 183 5.79 -15.49 -0.22
N ALA A 184 4.52 -15.12 -0.16
CA ALA A 184 3.50 -15.67 0.75
C ALA A 184 3.38 -17.20 0.77
N LYS A 185 3.22 -17.74 1.98
CA LYS A 185 2.69 -19.08 2.22
C LYS A 185 1.16 -19.02 2.20
N SER A 186 0.49 -20.07 1.71
CA SER A 186 -0.97 -20.18 1.79
C SER A 186 -1.41 -20.08 3.26
N GLN A 187 -2.10 -18.99 3.59
CA GLN A 187 -2.72 -18.79 4.89
C GLN A 187 -4.14 -18.27 4.67
N PHE A 188 -5.03 -18.50 5.63
CA PHE A 188 -6.41 -18.00 5.61
C PHE A 188 -7.27 -18.48 4.42
N GLY A 189 -6.95 -19.63 3.83
CA GLY A 189 -7.77 -20.25 2.76
C GLY A 189 -7.77 -19.51 1.42
N ARG A 190 -6.88 -18.53 1.23
CA ARG A 190 -6.74 -17.81 -0.05
C ARG A 190 -5.84 -18.55 -1.01
N ASP A 191 -6.17 -18.48 -2.31
CA ASP A 191 -5.27 -18.91 -3.37
C ASP A 191 -4.00 -18.03 -3.36
N PRO A 192 -2.79 -18.59 -3.17
CA PRO A 192 -1.55 -17.83 -3.20
C PRO A 192 -1.35 -17.05 -4.51
N SER A 193 -1.91 -17.52 -5.62
CA SER A 193 -1.82 -16.85 -6.92
C SER A 193 -2.61 -15.53 -6.98
N SER A 194 -3.56 -15.32 -6.05
CA SER A 194 -4.35 -14.10 -5.91
C SER A 194 -3.55 -12.91 -5.37
N ILE A 195 -2.34 -13.13 -4.86
CA ILE A 195 -1.45 -12.08 -4.35
C ILE A 195 -0.31 -11.84 -5.33
N LYS A 196 -0.15 -10.59 -5.78
CA LYS A 196 0.96 -10.17 -6.64
C LYS A 196 2.07 -9.56 -5.81
N PHE A 197 3.32 -9.83 -6.17
CA PHE A 197 4.48 -9.30 -5.45
C PHE A 197 5.18 -8.28 -6.35
N LEU A 198 5.35 -7.06 -5.84
CA LEU A 198 6.08 -5.99 -6.53
C LEU A 198 7.39 -5.75 -5.79
N ALA A 199 8.50 -6.02 -6.46
CA ALA A 199 9.83 -5.74 -5.94
C ALA A 199 10.30 -4.35 -6.38
N LEU A 200 10.93 -3.62 -5.48
CA LEU A 200 11.58 -2.35 -5.81
C LEU A 200 12.76 -2.58 -6.77
N LEU A 201 12.81 -1.80 -7.84
CA LEU A 201 13.88 -1.80 -8.82
C LEU A 201 14.24 -0.35 -9.19
N CYS A 202 15.53 -0.01 -9.18
CA CYS A 202 16.07 1.27 -9.62
C CYS A 202 17.04 1.05 -10.80
N PRO A 203 16.54 0.99 -12.05
CA PRO A 203 17.39 0.70 -13.19
C PRO A 203 18.15 1.94 -13.66
N ILE A 204 19.45 1.78 -13.96
CA ILE A 204 20.26 2.74 -14.72
C ILE A 204 20.59 2.09 -16.07
N ILE A 205 20.08 2.65 -17.16
CA ILE A 205 20.17 2.06 -18.50
C ILE A 205 21.05 2.91 -19.43
N GLY A 206 21.83 2.24 -20.29
CA GLY A 206 22.70 2.83 -21.31
C GLY A 206 22.78 1.95 -22.55
N LYS A 207 23.16 2.50 -23.71
CA LYS A 207 23.10 1.82 -25.02
C LYS A 207 24.29 0.90 -25.37
N THR A 208 25.34 0.90 -24.56
CA THR A 208 26.71 0.38 -24.82
C THR A 208 26.84 -0.63 -25.96
#